data_AF-A0A7X6GIQ5-F1
#
_entry.id   AF-A0A7X6GIQ5-F1
#
_cell.length_a   1.000
_cell.length_b   1.000
_cell.length_c   1.000
_cell.angle_alpha   90.00
_cell.angle_beta   90.00
_cell.angle_gamma   90.00
#
_symmetry.space_group_name_H-M   'P 1'
#
loop_
_entity.id
_entity.type
_entity.pdbx_description
1 polymer ?
#
loop_
_entity_poly.entity_id
_entity_poly.type
_entity_poly.pdbx_seq_one_letter_code
_entity_poly.pdbx_strand_id
1 'polypeptide(L)'
;SSSVEPYTIGDSAFYQRTRAFLDNLKAQGVRKISWVDINVHMIDKNLAIASNTAARYLENGDEFNRVGVTYMMRKTNDEWRITSFMVHDAAGVVDF
;
A
#
# COMPACT_ATOMS: atom_id res chain seq x y z
N SER A 1 -0.85 -10.93 27.39
CA SER A 1 -0.34 -10.94 26.01
C SER A 1 -1.39 -11.64 25.16
N SER A 2 -2.24 -10.90 24.46
CA SER A 2 -3.18 -11.48 23.49
C SER A 2 -2.52 -11.41 22.11
N SER A 3 -1.84 -12.50 21.72
CA SER A 3 -1.38 -12.68 20.35
C SER A 3 -2.60 -12.91 19.47
N VAL A 4 -3.01 -11.89 18.71
CA VAL A 4 -3.92 -12.08 17.60
C VAL A 4 -3.15 -12.85 16.54
N GLU A 5 -3.56 -14.08 16.25
CA GLU A 5 -2.97 -14.81 15.14
C GLU A 5 -3.14 -14.03 13.84
N PRO A 6 -2.11 -13.96 12.98
CA PRO A 6 -2.24 -13.35 11.66
C PRO A 6 -3.36 -14.05 10.88
N TYR A 7 -4.47 -13.35 10.66
CA TYR A 7 -5.57 -13.86 9.84
C TYR A 7 -5.54 -13.21 8.46
N THR A 8 -5.76 -14.01 7.43
CA THR A 8 -5.88 -13.49 6.06
C THR A 8 -7.31 -13.04 5.83
N ILE A 9 -7.49 -11.79 5.39
CA ILE A 9 -8.81 -11.31 4.97
C ILE A 9 -9.10 -11.78 3.55
N GLY A 10 -10.31 -12.30 3.31
CA GLY A 10 -10.76 -12.61 1.95
C GLY A 10 -10.91 -11.36 1.09
N ASP A 11 -10.82 -11.52 -0.23
CA ASP A 11 -10.78 -10.42 -1.21
C ASP A 11 -11.84 -9.34 -0.97
N SER A 12 -13.10 -9.72 -0.75
CA SER A 12 -14.18 -8.75 -0.51
C SER A 12 -13.92 -7.86 0.72
N ALA A 13 -13.48 -8.45 1.84
CA ALA A 13 -13.16 -7.70 3.04
C ALA A 13 -11.94 -6.79 2.83
N PHE A 14 -10.94 -7.25 2.09
CA PHE A 14 -9.78 -6.45 1.68
C PHE A 14 -10.20 -5.24 0.82
N TYR A 15 -11.04 -5.45 -0.19
CA TYR A 15 -11.55 -4.38 -1.04
C TYR A 15 -12.37 -3.36 -0.24
N GLN A 16 -13.25 -3.81 0.65
CA GLN A 16 -14.07 -2.90 1.47
C GLN A 16 -13.21 -2.06 2.42
N ARG A 17 -12.23 -2.67 3.10
CA ARG A 17 -11.30 -1.93 3.98
C ARG A 17 -10.47 -0.92 3.19
N THR A 18 -10.00 -1.30 2.00
CA THR A 18 -9.23 -0.39 1.14
C THR A 18 -10.08 0.78 0.67
N ARG A 19 -11.34 0.54 0.24
CA ARG A 19 -12.26 1.65 -0.11
C ARG A 19 -12.52 2.57 1.06
N ALA A 20 -12.88 2.02 2.22
CA ALA A 20 -13.15 2.82 3.42
C ALA A 20 -11.93 3.67 3.82
N PHE A 21 -10.72 3.11 3.71
CA PHE A 21 -9.48 3.84 3.93
C PHE A 21 -9.30 5.00 2.93
N LEU A 22 -9.49 4.75 1.63
CA LEU A 22 -9.38 5.78 0.59
C LEU A 22 -10.45 6.87 0.73
N ASP A 23 -11.68 6.50 1.10
CA ASP A 23 -12.77 7.44 1.34
C ASP A 23 -12.49 8.32 2.57
N ASN A 24 -11.89 7.75 3.61
CA ASN A 24 -11.43 8.51 4.77
C ASN A 24 -10.33 9.52 4.41
N LEU A 25 -9.39 9.16 3.52
CA LEU A 25 -8.38 10.12 3.03
C LEU A 25 -9.02 11.27 2.25
N LYS A 26 -10.00 10.98 1.38
CA LYS A 26 -10.74 12.01 0.64
C LYS A 26 -11.53 12.92 1.58
N ALA A 27 -12.18 12.35 2.60
CA ALA A 27 -12.92 13.09 3.62
C ALA A 27 -12.01 14.04 4.42
N GLN A 28 -10.75 13.65 4.63
CA GLN A 28 -9.70 14.49 5.24
C GLN A 28 -9.07 15.51 4.30
N GLY A 29 -9.56 15.64 3.06
CA GLY A 29 -9.09 16.65 2.12
C GLY A 29 -7.93 16.22 1.22
N VAL A 30 -7.47 14.96 1.30
CA VAL A 30 -6.47 14.45 0.34
C VAL A 30 -7.07 14.46 -1.07
N ARG A 31 -6.33 14.99 -2.04
CA ARG A 31 -6.72 15.07 -3.45
C ARG A 31 -5.73 14.42 -4.40
N LYS A 32 -4.47 14.32 -4.00
CA LYS A 32 -3.42 13.71 -4.82
C LYS A 32 -2.54 12.78 -4.00
N ILE A 33 -2.11 11.70 -4.62
CA ILE A 33 -1.11 10.78 -4.08
C ILE A 33 -0.01 10.65 -5.13
N SER A 34 1.24 10.80 -4.71
CA SER A 34 2.43 10.50 -5.51
C SER A 34 3.17 9.34 -4.86
N TRP A 35 3.55 8.35 -5.65
CA TRP A 35 4.43 7.27 -5.21
C TRP A 35 5.88 7.71 -5.43
N VAL A 36 6.70 7.67 -4.39
CA VAL A 36 8.12 8.01 -4.38
C VAL A 36 8.90 6.89 -3.69
N ASP A 37 10.23 6.88 -3.84
CA ASP A 37 11.12 5.85 -3.26
C ASP A 37 10.69 4.41 -3.61
N ILE A 38 10.40 4.17 -4.88
CA ILE A 38 9.81 2.90 -5.35
C ILE A 38 10.90 1.85 -5.56
N ASN A 39 10.86 0.79 -4.77
CA ASN A 39 11.72 -0.39 -4.88
C ASN A 39 10.89 -1.62 -5.21
N VAL A 40 11.30 -2.39 -6.21
CA VAL A 40 10.62 -3.63 -6.61
C VAL A 40 11.62 -4.76 -6.70
N HIS A 41 11.37 -5.82 -5.95
CA HIS A 41 12.15 -7.04 -5.97
C HIS A 41 11.33 -8.19 -6.55
N MET A 42 11.78 -8.73 -7.67
CA MET A 42 11.19 -9.94 -8.25
C MET A 42 11.65 -11.16 -7.46
N ILE A 43 10.71 -11.90 -6.86
CA ILE A 43 11.01 -13.19 -6.21
C ILE A 43 11.14 -14.27 -7.28
N ASP A 44 10.20 -14.29 -8.24
CA ASP A 44 10.24 -15.14 -9.43
C ASP A 44 9.50 -14.46 -10.59
N LYS A 45 9.27 -15.19 -11.71
CA LYS A 45 8.58 -14.65 -12.89
C LYS A 45 7.13 -14.19 -12.65
N ASN A 46 6.51 -14.60 -11.55
CA ASN A 46 5.12 -14.38 -11.19
C ASN A 46 4.92 -13.78 -9.79
N LEU A 47 5.99 -13.56 -9.01
CA LEU A 47 5.93 -13.04 -7.64
C LEU A 47 6.90 -11.88 -7.48
N ALA A 48 6.46 -10.83 -6.80
CA ALA A 48 7.29 -9.67 -6.48
C ALA A 48 6.90 -9.07 -5.12
N ILE A 49 7.86 -8.38 -4.52
CA ILE A 49 7.62 -7.45 -3.41
C ILE A 49 7.88 -6.04 -3.95
N ALA A 50 6.96 -5.13 -3.70
CA ALA A 50 7.16 -3.71 -3.99
C ALA A 50 7.09 -2.91 -2.69
N SER A 51 8.02 -2.00 -2.45
CA SER A 51 8.01 -1.08 -1.32
C SER A 51 8.11 0.34 -1.85
N ASN A 52 7.35 1.28 -1.28
CA ASN A 52 7.40 2.68 -1.68
C ASN A 52 6.94 3.61 -0.56
N THR A 53 7.20 4.90 -0.72
CA THR A 53 6.55 5.97 0.05
C THR A 53 5.36 6.53 -0.73
N ALA A 54 4.19 6.63 -0.10
CA ALA A 54 3.04 7.36 -0.62
C ALA A 54 3.03 8.76 -0.02
N ALA A 55 3.42 9.77 -0.80
CA ALA A 55 3.28 11.18 -0.44
C ALA A 55 1.89 11.68 -0.84
N ARG A 56 1.14 12.21 0.11
CA ARG A 56 -0.25 12.62 -0.08
C ARG A 56 -0.37 14.13 0.03
N TYR A 57 -1.19 14.72 -0.82
CA TYR A 57 -1.32 16.17 -0.92
C TYR A 57 -2.78 16.60 -0.85
N LEU A 58 -2.99 17.76 -0.23
CA LEU A 58 -4.24 18.49 -0.22
C LEU A 58 -4.47 19.20 -1.57
N GLU A 59 -5.64 19.81 -1.72
CA GLU A 59 -6.04 20.51 -2.96
C GLU A 59 -5.14 21.70 -3.29
N ASN A 60 -4.67 22.41 -2.26
CA ASN A 60 -3.76 23.55 -2.40
C ASN A 60 -2.30 23.15 -2.70
N GLY A 61 -2.01 21.84 -2.76
CA GLY A 61 -0.67 21.32 -3.01
C GLY A 61 0.16 21.08 -1.75
N ASP A 62 -0.32 21.45 -0.57
CA ASP A 62 0.39 21.16 0.70
C ASP A 62 0.45 19.65 0.94
N GLU A 63 1.58 19.21 1.50
CA GLU A 63 1.75 17.81 1.88
C GLU A 63 0.90 17.50 3.12
N PHE A 64 -0.01 16.54 2.98
CA PHE A 64 -0.83 16.03 4.08
C PHE A 64 -0.02 15.09 4.97
N ASN A 65 0.58 14.05 4.37
CA ASN A 65 1.51 13.14 5.04
C ASN A 65 2.32 12.29 4.05
N ARG A 66 3.29 11.56 4.59
CA ARG A 66 3.99 10.45 3.95
C ARG A 66 3.79 9.18 4.75
N VAL A 67 3.57 8.06 4.07
CA VAL A 67 3.59 6.74 4.69
C VAL A 67 4.32 5.76 3.78
N GLY A 68 5.04 4.82 4.39
CA GLY A 68 5.58 3.68 3.66
C GLY A 68 4.49 2.66 3.40
N VAL A 69 4.53 2.02 2.23
CA VAL A 69 3.67 0.89 1.89
C VAL A 69 4.51 -0.20 1.24
N THR A 70 4.37 -1.42 1.75
CA THR A 70 4.99 -2.61 1.16
C THR A 70 3.90 -3.58 0.69
N TYR A 71 3.97 -4.00 -0.56
CA TYR A 71 3.01 -4.85 -1.26
C TYR A 71 3.64 -6.21 -1.57
N MET A 72 2.88 -7.27 -1.32
CA MET A 72 3.11 -8.57 -1.95
C MET A 72 2.30 -8.64 -3.23
N MET A 73 2.96 -9.02 -4.32
CA MET A 73 2.38 -9.00 -5.66
C MET A 73 2.48 -10.37 -6.31
N ARG A 74 1.40 -10.75 -7.00
CA ARG A 74 1.35 -11.97 -7.83
C ARG A 74 0.84 -11.63 -9.22
N LYS A 75 1.51 -12.18 -10.24
CA LYS A 75 1.08 -12.12 -11.63
C LYS A 75 0.01 -13.19 -11.89
N THR A 76 -1.14 -12.78 -12.40
CA THR A 76 -2.29 -13.64 -12.76
C THR A 76 -2.87 -13.15 -14.08
N ASN A 77 -3.06 -14.04 -15.07
CA ASN A 77 -3.54 -13.68 -16.42
C ASN A 77 -2.76 -12.51 -17.04
N ASP A 78 -1.43 -12.57 -16.92
CA ASP A 78 -0.48 -11.52 -17.34
C ASP A 78 -0.57 -10.16 -16.64
N GLU A 79 -1.38 -10.04 -15.59
CA GLU A 79 -1.53 -8.81 -14.81
C GLU A 79 -1.01 -8.98 -13.38
N TRP A 80 -0.32 -7.96 -12.87
CA TRP A 80 0.10 -7.92 -11.47
C TRP A 80 -1.06 -7.54 -10.56
N ARG A 81 -1.25 -8.33 -9.50
CA ARG A 81 -2.27 -8.11 -8.47
C ARG A 81 -1.60 -8.00 -7.10
N ILE A 82 -2.07 -7.07 -6.29
CA ILE A 82 -1.68 -6.97 -4.88
C ILE A 82 -2.42 -8.07 -4.12
N THR A 83 -1.67 -8.96 -3.46
CA THR A 83 -2.22 -10.04 -2.65
C THR A 83 -2.28 -9.66 -1.16
N SER A 84 -1.37 -8.80 -0.72
CA SER A 84 -1.37 -8.20 0.61
C SER A 84 -0.57 -6.90 0.63
N PHE A 85 -0.77 -6.07 1.65
CA PHE A 85 0.07 -4.90 1.88
C PHE A 85 0.19 -4.57 3.37
N MET A 86 1.23 -3.81 3.69
CA MET A 86 1.49 -3.27 5.02
C MET A 86 1.74 -1.78 4.89
N VAL A 87 1.05 -0.98 5.71
CA VAL A 87 1.35 0.44 5.87
C VAL A 87 2.28 0.58 7.06
N HIS A 88 3.35 1.33 6.90
CA HIS A 88 4.37 1.55 7.91
C HIS A 88 4.91 2.98 7.84
N ASP A 89 5.85 3.31 8.73
CA ASP A 89 6.54 4.60 8.70
C ASP A 89 7.28 4.78 7.36
N ALA A 90 7.32 6.00 6.83
CA ALA A 90 7.98 6.32 5.56
C ALA A 90 9.49 6.03 5.60
N ALA A 91 10.14 6.11 6.77
CA ALA A 91 11.54 5.74 6.93
C ALA A 91 11.78 4.22 6.83
N GLY A 92 10.72 3.41 6.88
CA GLY A 92 10.80 1.95 6.81
C GLY A 92 10.66 1.37 5.40
N VAL A 93 10.78 2.17 4.34
CA VAL A 93 10.80 1.66 2.96
C VAL A 93 11.92 0.64 2.81
N VAL A 94 11.59 -0.50 2.23
CA VAL A 94 12.52 -1.60 2.05
C VAL A 94 13.29 -1.37 0.74
N ASP A 95 14.62 -1.38 0.85
CA ASP A 95 15.54 -1.45 -0.27
C ASP A 95 16.06 -2.89 -0.38
N PHE A 96 16.09 -3.45 -1.59
CA PHE A 96 16.29 -4.88 -1.84
C PHE A 96 17.55 -5.17 -2.64
#